data_AF-A0A1A8CT97-F1
#
_entry.id   AF-A0A1A8CT97-F1
#
_cell.length_a   1.000
_cell.length_b   1.000
_cell.length_c   1.000
_cell.angle_alpha   90.00
_cell.angle_beta   90.00
_cell.angle_gamma   90.00
#
_symmetry.space_group_name_H-M   'P 1'
#
loop_
_entity.id
_entity.type
_entity.pdbx_description
1 polymer ?
#
loop_
_entity_poly.entity_id
_entity_poly.type
_entity_poly.pdbx_seq_one_letter_code
_entity_poly.pdbx_strand_id
1 'polypeptide(L)'
;MHRKEDQTPAREDKKDRRNNLVIPYVAGVSEKLRRVFSKHNIPVYFRPSNTLRQKLVHPKDKTLKHKLNNVVYAVQCSEECPDLYIGETKQPLHKCMAQHRRATSTGQDSAVHLHLKDKGHSFEDANVHILDREDRWFERGVKEAIYVHCEQPSLNRGGGLRHQLSAIYNPVLRSLPRCLNAHAYPGPS
;
A
#
# COMPACT_ATOMS: atom_id res chain seq x y z
N MET A 1 -48.02 40.87 -39.96
CA MET A 1 -46.68 41.10 -39.37
C MET A 1 -45.94 39.76 -39.35
N HIS A 2 -45.03 39.55 -40.30
CA HIS A 2 -44.28 38.29 -40.43
C HIS A 2 -43.01 38.38 -39.58
N ARG A 3 -42.95 37.59 -38.51
CA ARG A 3 -41.78 37.47 -37.63
C ARG A 3 -40.77 36.58 -38.33
N LYS A 4 -39.65 37.16 -38.79
CA LYS A 4 -38.51 36.40 -39.31
C LYS A 4 -37.90 35.60 -38.16
N GLU A 5 -37.80 34.29 -38.35
CA GLU A 5 -37.02 33.42 -37.46
C GLU A 5 -35.54 33.61 -37.77
N ASP A 6 -34.79 34.00 -36.75
CA ASP A 6 -33.35 34.20 -36.82
C ASP A 6 -32.67 32.83 -36.62
N GLN A 7 -32.19 32.21 -37.70
CA GLN A 7 -31.41 30.97 -37.62
C GLN A 7 -29.98 31.30 -37.20
N THR A 8 -29.71 31.23 -35.90
CA THR A 8 -28.33 31.18 -35.39
C THR A 8 -27.85 29.72 -35.47
N PRO A 9 -26.77 29.39 -36.22
CA PRO A 9 -26.29 28.02 -36.30
C PRO A 9 -25.70 27.60 -34.95
N ALA A 10 -26.22 26.50 -34.40
CA ALA A 10 -25.69 25.86 -33.21
C ALA A 10 -24.26 25.39 -33.48
N ARG A 11 -23.28 25.94 -32.74
CA ARG A 11 -21.90 25.44 -32.75
C ARG A 11 -21.89 24.07 -32.08
N GLU A 12 -21.71 23.02 -32.86
CA GLU A 12 -21.36 21.70 -32.34
C GLU A 12 -19.94 21.75 -31.76
N ASP A 13 -19.82 22.03 -30.46
CA ASP A 13 -18.58 21.79 -29.73
C ASP A 13 -18.36 20.27 -29.61
N LYS A 14 -17.70 19.69 -30.62
CA LYS A 14 -17.05 18.38 -30.48
C LYS A 14 -15.98 18.53 -29.41
N LYS A 15 -16.35 18.29 -28.15
CA LYS A 15 -15.44 18.26 -27.01
C LYS A 15 -14.49 17.09 -27.22
N ASP A 16 -13.37 17.39 -27.88
CA ASP A 16 -12.19 16.55 -27.99
C ASP A 16 -11.89 16.01 -26.58
N ARG A 17 -12.20 14.72 -26.34
CA ARG A 17 -12.05 14.09 -25.02
C ARG A 17 -10.56 13.89 -24.77
N ARG A 18 -9.86 14.98 -24.50
CA ARG A 18 -8.45 14.96 -24.10
C ARG A 18 -8.39 14.21 -22.77
N ASN A 19 -7.73 13.06 -22.80
CA ASN A 19 -7.48 12.26 -21.61
C ASN A 19 -6.50 13.03 -20.72
N ASN A 20 -7.04 13.71 -19.71
CA ASN A 20 -6.25 14.39 -18.71
C ASN A 20 -5.65 13.36 -17.74
N LEU A 21 -4.40 13.55 -17.36
CA LEU A 21 -3.71 12.69 -16.40
C LEU A 21 -3.67 13.36 -15.02
N VAL A 22 -4.04 12.63 -13.98
CA VAL A 22 -3.91 13.08 -12.59
C VAL A 22 -2.89 12.21 -11.88
N ILE A 23 -1.79 12.81 -11.42
CA ILE A 23 -0.72 12.10 -10.71
C ILE A 23 -0.48 12.72 -9.32
N PRO A 24 0.03 11.95 -8.34
CA PRO A 24 0.52 12.53 -7.10
C PRO A 24 1.68 13.50 -7.34
N TYR A 25 1.79 14.53 -6.51
CA TYR A 25 2.94 15.43 -6.54
C TYR A 25 4.13 14.79 -5.82
N VAL A 26 5.23 14.59 -6.54
CA VAL A 26 6.54 14.15 -6.06
C VAL A 26 7.56 15.13 -6.59
N ALA A 27 8.15 15.91 -5.69
CA ALA A 27 9.08 16.99 -6.04
C ALA A 27 10.23 16.46 -6.91
N GLY A 28 10.48 17.12 -8.03
CA GLY A 28 11.52 16.79 -9.00
C GLY A 28 11.13 15.74 -10.03
N VAL A 29 10.13 14.88 -9.77
CA VAL A 29 9.66 13.84 -10.71
C VAL A 29 8.39 14.30 -11.43
N SER A 30 7.38 14.74 -10.68
CA SER A 30 6.07 15.08 -11.25
C SER A 30 6.13 16.28 -12.21
N GLU A 31 7.04 17.23 -11.98
CA GLU A 31 7.28 18.38 -12.85
C GLU A 31 7.97 17.96 -14.15
N LYS A 32 8.94 17.04 -14.07
CA LYS A 32 9.59 16.46 -15.27
C LYS A 32 8.57 15.71 -16.11
N LEU A 33 7.74 14.88 -15.47
CA LEU A 33 6.66 14.16 -16.14
C LEU A 33 5.69 15.15 -16.82
N ARG A 34 5.23 16.18 -16.12
CA ARG A 34 4.38 17.23 -16.69
C ARG A 34 5.01 17.83 -17.94
N ARG A 35 6.29 18.23 -17.90
CA ARG A 35 7.00 18.81 -19.06
C ARG A 35 7.02 17.85 -20.26
N VAL A 36 7.23 16.56 -20.04
CA VAL A 36 7.21 15.54 -21.11
C VAL A 36 5.81 15.41 -21.69
N PHE A 37 4.79 15.21 -20.85
CA PHE A 37 3.40 15.05 -21.29
C PHE A 37 2.85 16.29 -22.00
N SER A 38 3.27 17.50 -21.60
CA SER A 38 2.89 18.74 -22.28
C SER A 38 3.35 18.79 -23.74
N LYS A 39 4.51 18.20 -24.09
CA LYS A 39 4.96 18.12 -25.50
C LYS A 39 4.02 17.27 -26.37
N HIS A 40 3.30 16.35 -25.76
CA HIS A 40 2.32 15.48 -26.41
C HIS A 40 0.88 16.01 -26.27
N ASN A 41 0.70 17.27 -25.84
CA ASN A 41 -0.61 17.88 -25.60
C ASN A 41 -1.50 17.11 -24.59
N ILE A 42 -0.87 16.43 -23.62
CA ILE A 42 -1.57 15.72 -22.53
C ILE A 42 -1.55 16.59 -21.27
N PRO A 43 -2.71 17.12 -20.82
CA PRO A 43 -2.77 17.92 -19.60
C PRO A 43 -2.53 17.05 -18.36
N VAL A 44 -1.60 17.47 -17.51
CA VAL A 44 -1.27 16.79 -16.25
C VAL A 44 -1.68 17.67 -15.06
N TYR A 45 -2.46 17.10 -14.15
CA TYR A 45 -2.86 17.73 -12.89
C TYR A 45 -2.25 16.98 -11.71
N PHE A 46 -1.94 17.72 -10.65
CA PHE A 46 -1.33 17.16 -9.45
C PHE A 46 -2.37 16.98 -8.36
N ARG A 47 -2.43 15.77 -7.81
CA ARG A 47 -3.20 15.46 -6.61
C ARG A 47 -2.29 15.60 -5.39
N PRO A 48 -2.63 16.46 -4.40
CA PRO A 48 -1.91 16.48 -3.14
C PRO A 48 -2.19 15.18 -2.36
N SER A 49 -1.15 14.48 -1.95
CA SER A 49 -1.24 13.28 -1.10
C SER A 49 -1.32 13.61 0.39
N ASN A 50 -0.70 14.73 0.81
CA ASN A 50 -0.57 15.14 2.21
C ASN A 50 -1.10 16.56 2.43
N THR A 51 -2.41 16.69 2.63
CA THR A 51 -3.06 17.99 2.84
C THR A 51 -2.85 18.52 4.27
N LEU A 52 -2.87 19.84 4.45
CA LEU A 52 -2.79 20.48 5.78
C LEU A 52 -3.90 19.98 6.71
N ARG A 53 -5.12 19.80 6.19
CA ARG A 53 -6.25 19.27 6.95
C ARG A 53 -5.93 17.89 7.53
N GLN A 54 -5.32 16.99 6.75
CA GLN A 54 -4.93 15.67 7.23
C GLN A 54 -3.87 15.73 8.34
N LYS A 55 -2.98 16.74 8.31
CA LYS A 55 -1.92 16.89 9.33
C LYS A 55 -2.39 17.61 10.59
N LEU A 56 -3.30 18.56 10.47
CA LEU A 56 -3.65 19.48 11.56
C LEU A 56 -5.01 19.16 12.20
N VAL A 57 -5.91 18.47 11.50
CA VAL A 57 -7.30 18.32 11.93
C VAL A 57 -7.61 16.84 12.18
N HIS A 58 -7.59 16.45 13.46
CA HIS A 58 -7.92 15.11 13.94
C HIS A 58 -9.14 15.15 14.88
N PRO A 59 -10.37 15.24 14.34
CA PRO A 59 -11.57 15.42 15.16
C PRO A 59 -12.02 14.14 15.88
N LYS A 60 -11.38 13.00 15.60
CA LYS A 60 -11.72 11.69 16.17
C LYS A 60 -10.53 11.13 16.93
N ASP A 61 -10.83 10.33 17.95
CA ASP A 61 -9.81 9.60 18.71
C ASP A 61 -9.01 8.64 17.83
N LYS A 62 -7.74 8.47 18.20
CA LYS A 62 -6.85 7.53 17.52
C LYS A 62 -7.31 6.10 17.78
N THR A 63 -7.46 5.34 16.69
CA THR A 63 -7.73 3.90 16.80
C THR A 63 -6.50 3.18 17.34
N LEU A 64 -6.69 2.32 18.33
CA LEU A 64 -5.62 1.48 18.88
C LEU A 64 -5.02 0.56 17.80
N LYS A 65 -3.70 0.32 17.88
CA LYS A 65 -2.91 -0.48 16.92
C LYS A 65 -3.60 -1.78 16.51
N HIS A 66 -4.04 -2.60 17.47
CA HIS A 66 -4.66 -3.91 17.23
C HIS A 66 -6.08 -3.83 16.62
N LYS A 67 -6.72 -2.66 16.63
CA LYS A 67 -8.06 -2.42 16.04
C LYS A 67 -7.97 -1.80 14.65
N LEU A 68 -6.78 -1.43 14.17
CA LEU A 68 -6.59 -0.92 12.83
C LEU A 68 -6.94 -2.00 11.79
N ASN A 69 -7.52 -1.56 10.69
CA ASN A 69 -7.88 -2.35 9.53
C ASN A 69 -7.22 -1.76 8.28
N ASN A 70 -7.28 -2.49 7.16
CA ASN A 70 -6.69 -2.06 5.89
C ASN A 70 -5.18 -1.79 6.01
N VAL A 71 -4.47 -2.66 6.73
CA VAL A 71 -3.04 -2.50 7.03
C VAL A 71 -2.20 -3.54 6.29
N VAL A 72 -0.96 -3.16 5.98
CA VAL A 72 0.14 -4.07 5.71
C VAL A 72 0.92 -4.21 7.00
N TYR A 73 1.15 -5.44 7.45
CA TYR A 73 1.77 -5.74 8.73
C TYR A 73 2.90 -6.75 8.57
N ALA A 74 3.78 -6.78 9.56
CA ALA A 74 4.86 -7.73 9.68
C ALA A 74 4.74 -8.50 11.01
N VAL A 75 4.90 -9.81 10.96
CA VAL A 75 4.90 -10.70 12.12
C VAL A 75 6.29 -11.33 12.22
N GLN A 76 7.02 -10.93 13.24
CA GLN A 76 8.23 -11.64 13.68
C GLN A 76 7.78 -12.84 14.52
N CYS A 77 8.37 -14.02 14.29
CA CYS A 77 8.01 -15.21 15.05
C CYS A 77 8.34 -15.06 16.55
N SER A 78 9.59 -15.21 16.94
CA SER A 78 10.06 -15.09 18.32
C SER A 78 11.47 -14.51 18.33
N GLU A 79 12.01 -14.17 19.50
CA GLU A 79 13.38 -13.64 19.61
C GLU A 79 14.42 -14.64 19.11
N GLU A 80 14.19 -15.94 19.31
CA GLU A 80 15.07 -17.02 18.89
C GLU A 80 14.86 -17.43 17.42
N CYS A 81 13.80 -16.91 16.78
CA CYS A 81 13.44 -17.24 15.40
C CYS A 81 13.42 -15.98 14.53
N PRO A 82 14.43 -15.78 13.66
CA PRO A 82 14.51 -14.61 12.78
C PRO A 82 13.46 -14.65 11.66
N ASP A 83 12.58 -15.66 11.63
CA ASP A 83 11.59 -15.82 10.60
C ASP A 83 10.52 -14.71 10.66
N LEU A 84 10.33 -14.09 9.50
CA LEU A 84 9.47 -12.93 9.30
C LEU A 84 8.38 -13.27 8.29
N TYR A 85 7.16 -12.83 8.57
CA TYR A 85 6.04 -12.83 7.63
C TYR A 85 5.55 -11.41 7.39
N ILE A 86 5.23 -11.07 6.15
CA ILE A 86 4.56 -9.81 5.78
C ILE A 86 3.24 -10.14 5.10
N GLY A 87 2.16 -9.49 5.51
CA GLY A 87 0.84 -9.68 4.94
C GLY A 87 -0.01 -8.42 4.91
N GLU A 88 -1.03 -8.38 4.05
CA GLU A 88 -2.12 -7.40 4.14
C GLU A 88 -3.35 -7.94 4.88
N THR A 89 -4.15 -7.06 5.47
CA THR A 89 -5.49 -7.42 5.95
C THR A 89 -6.51 -6.31 5.74
N LYS A 90 -7.73 -6.70 5.31
CA LYS A 90 -8.92 -5.83 5.31
C LYS A 90 -9.59 -5.80 6.70
N GLN A 91 -9.39 -6.85 7.49
CA GLN A 91 -10.01 -6.99 8.80
C GLN A 91 -9.22 -6.25 9.87
N PRO A 92 -9.80 -6.02 11.07
CA PRO A 92 -9.03 -5.55 12.21
C PRO A 92 -7.85 -6.47 12.52
N LEU A 93 -6.69 -5.89 12.81
CA LEU A 93 -5.42 -6.61 12.97
C LEU A 93 -5.51 -7.77 13.97
N HIS A 94 -6.13 -7.57 15.14
CA HIS A 94 -6.30 -8.64 16.13
C HIS A 94 -7.06 -9.87 15.59
N LYS A 95 -8.01 -9.70 14.67
CA LYS A 95 -8.73 -10.82 14.05
C LYS A 95 -7.81 -11.60 13.09
N CYS A 96 -6.96 -10.88 12.35
CA CYS A 96 -5.95 -11.50 11.48
C CYS A 96 -4.94 -12.32 12.31
N MET A 97 -4.47 -11.77 13.43
CA MET A 97 -3.54 -12.48 14.33
C MET A 97 -4.19 -13.72 14.93
N ALA A 98 -5.46 -13.64 15.33
CA ALA A 98 -6.21 -14.80 15.81
C ALA A 98 -6.39 -15.88 14.73
N GLN A 99 -6.50 -15.50 13.45
CA GLN A 99 -6.54 -16.45 12.33
C GLN A 99 -5.20 -17.16 12.15
N HIS A 100 -4.07 -16.46 12.22
CA HIS A 100 -2.75 -17.10 12.11
C HIS A 100 -2.47 -18.15 13.20
N ARG A 101 -3.09 -18.01 14.37
CA ARG A 101 -2.95 -18.97 15.47
C ARG A 101 -3.80 -20.22 15.31
N ARG A 102 -4.79 -20.23 14.41
CA ARG A 102 -5.77 -21.31 14.28
C ARG A 102 -5.62 -22.00 12.94
N ALA A 103 -5.88 -23.30 12.92
CA ALA A 103 -6.03 -24.04 11.66
C ALA A 103 -7.26 -23.51 10.92
N THR A 104 -7.15 -23.41 9.60
CA THR A 104 -8.27 -23.00 8.75
C THR A 104 -9.16 -24.22 8.50
N SER A 105 -10.47 -24.08 8.74
CA SER A 105 -11.42 -25.17 8.44
C SER A 105 -11.68 -25.36 6.94
N THR A 106 -11.34 -24.37 6.13
CA THR A 106 -11.54 -24.36 4.67
C THR A 106 -10.27 -23.93 3.95
N GLY A 107 -9.74 -24.77 3.07
CA GLY A 107 -8.58 -24.45 2.25
C GLY A 107 -7.24 -24.75 2.93
N GLN A 108 -6.21 -23.97 2.59
CA GLN A 108 -4.84 -24.18 3.07
C GLN A 108 -4.56 -23.31 4.30
N ASP A 109 -3.82 -23.86 5.25
CA ASP A 109 -3.36 -23.11 6.42
C ASP A 109 -2.41 -21.98 6.02
N SER A 110 -2.45 -20.89 6.81
CA SER A 110 -1.54 -19.76 6.59
C SER A 110 -0.09 -20.19 6.81
N ALA A 111 0.85 -19.55 6.09
CA ALA A 111 2.28 -19.82 6.25
C ALA A 111 2.75 -19.60 7.69
N VAL A 112 2.19 -18.59 8.37
CA VAL A 112 2.42 -18.35 9.80
C VAL A 112 1.92 -19.53 10.63
N HIS A 113 0.67 -19.98 10.45
CA HIS A 113 0.12 -21.10 11.20
C HIS A 113 0.98 -22.36 11.08
N LEU A 114 1.36 -22.72 9.84
CA LEU A 114 2.18 -23.88 9.58
C LEU A 114 3.55 -23.76 10.26
N HIS A 115 4.19 -22.60 10.17
CA HIS A 115 5.44 -22.35 10.88
C HIS A 115 5.32 -22.52 12.40
N LEU A 116 4.28 -21.95 13.02
CA LEU A 116 4.05 -22.08 14.46
C LEU A 116 3.82 -23.54 14.85
N LYS A 117 3.04 -24.28 14.05
CA LYS A 117 2.75 -25.69 14.28
C LYS A 117 4.00 -26.56 14.14
N ASP A 118 4.77 -26.37 13.08
CA ASP A 118 5.92 -27.23 12.74
C ASP A 118 7.10 -27.01 13.69
N LYS A 119 7.34 -25.76 14.10
CA LYS A 119 8.43 -25.41 15.02
C LYS A 119 8.00 -25.37 16.50
N GLY A 120 6.70 -25.47 16.80
CA GLY A 120 6.18 -25.28 18.16
C GLY A 120 6.37 -23.85 18.68
N HIS A 121 6.49 -22.88 17.79
CA HIS A 121 6.73 -21.48 18.14
C HIS A 121 5.42 -20.70 18.37
N SER A 122 5.54 -19.48 18.90
CA SER A 122 4.45 -18.51 19.02
C SER A 122 4.96 -17.11 18.66
N PHE A 123 4.05 -16.15 18.46
CA PHE A 123 4.39 -14.73 18.32
C PHE A 123 3.50 -13.86 19.21
N GLU A 124 4.05 -12.73 19.65
CA GLU A 124 3.35 -11.76 20.50
C GLU A 124 2.66 -10.67 19.68
N ASP A 125 1.40 -10.34 20.04
CA ASP A 125 0.65 -9.28 19.36
C ASP A 125 1.30 -7.89 19.51
N ALA A 126 2.11 -7.69 20.57
CA ALA A 126 2.86 -6.46 20.79
C ALA A 126 3.92 -6.24 19.69
N ASN A 127 4.56 -7.33 19.25
CA ASN A 127 5.67 -7.34 18.28
C ASN A 127 5.21 -7.35 16.82
N VAL A 128 3.90 -7.34 16.58
CA VAL A 128 3.36 -7.19 15.21
C VAL A 128 3.57 -5.75 14.75
N HIS A 129 4.33 -5.52 13.70
CA HIS A 129 4.59 -4.17 13.19
C HIS A 129 3.56 -3.80 12.11
N ILE A 130 3.06 -2.57 12.15
CA ILE A 130 2.24 -2.02 11.05
C ILE A 130 3.20 -1.26 10.14
N LEU A 131 3.35 -1.75 8.92
CA LEU A 131 4.25 -1.17 7.92
C LEU A 131 3.58 -0.01 7.19
N ASP A 132 2.31 -0.17 6.82
CA ASP A 132 1.55 0.85 6.11
C ASP A 132 0.04 0.63 6.29
N ARG A 133 -0.75 1.65 5.97
CA ARG A 133 -2.20 1.60 5.91
C ARG A 133 -2.68 2.12 4.57
N GLU A 134 -3.53 1.34 3.92
CA GLU A 134 -4.09 1.71 2.62
C GLU A 134 -5.49 1.15 2.49
N ASP A 135 -6.50 2.00 2.37
CA ASP A 135 -7.90 1.58 2.31
C ASP A 135 -8.22 0.89 0.99
N ARG A 136 -7.59 1.33 -0.10
CA ARG A 136 -7.82 0.79 -1.44
C ARG A 136 -7.21 -0.58 -1.56
N TRP A 137 -8.07 -1.58 -1.78
CA TRP A 137 -7.64 -2.98 -1.82
C TRP A 137 -6.51 -3.20 -2.83
N PHE A 138 -6.63 -2.73 -4.08
CA PHE A 138 -5.56 -2.88 -5.07
C PHE A 138 -4.22 -2.30 -4.58
N GLU A 139 -4.20 -1.03 -4.18
CA GLU A 139 -2.99 -0.31 -3.76
C GLU A 139 -2.35 -0.96 -2.52
N ARG A 140 -3.15 -1.47 -1.59
CA ARG A 140 -2.64 -2.18 -0.40
C ARG A 140 -1.88 -3.47 -0.74
N GLY A 141 -2.35 -4.22 -1.74
CA GLY A 141 -1.63 -5.42 -2.19
C GLY A 141 -0.38 -5.10 -3.01
N VAL A 142 -0.37 -3.98 -3.74
CA VAL A 142 0.86 -3.47 -4.37
C VAL A 142 1.88 -3.10 -3.28
N LYS A 143 1.44 -2.43 -2.20
CA LYS A 143 2.29 -2.13 -1.05
C LYS A 143 2.84 -3.39 -0.38
N GLU A 144 2.00 -4.40 -0.12
CA GLU A 144 2.44 -5.71 0.38
C GLU A 144 3.55 -6.30 -0.49
N ALA A 145 3.35 -6.32 -1.82
CA ALA A 145 4.36 -6.84 -2.75
C ALA A 145 5.67 -6.03 -2.72
N ILE A 146 5.58 -4.70 -2.57
CA ILE A 146 6.77 -3.84 -2.41
C ILE A 146 7.52 -4.21 -1.13
N TYR A 147 6.83 -4.30 0.01
CA TYR A 147 7.46 -4.66 1.29
C TYR A 147 8.09 -6.05 1.25
N VAL A 148 7.39 -7.05 0.70
CA VAL A 148 7.94 -8.40 0.56
C VAL A 148 9.17 -8.41 -0.34
N HIS A 149 9.18 -7.63 -1.42
CA HIS A 149 10.36 -7.51 -2.29
C HIS A 149 11.56 -6.84 -1.59
N CYS A 150 11.31 -5.81 -0.77
CA CYS A 150 12.37 -5.07 -0.08
C CYS A 150 12.95 -5.85 1.10
N GLU A 151 12.07 -6.41 1.95
CA GLU A 151 12.44 -7.08 3.20
C GLU A 151 12.86 -8.55 3.00
N GLN A 152 12.40 -9.20 1.92
CA GLN A 152 12.64 -10.62 1.64
C GLN A 152 12.30 -11.54 2.84
N PRO A 153 11.06 -11.48 3.37
CA PRO A 153 10.63 -12.26 4.53
C PRO A 153 10.68 -13.77 4.25
N SER A 154 11.23 -14.56 5.18
CA SER A 154 11.45 -16.00 5.01
C SER A 154 10.17 -16.83 5.00
N LEU A 155 9.08 -16.36 5.63
CA LEU A 155 7.82 -17.09 5.71
C LEU A 155 6.90 -16.86 4.51
N ASN A 156 7.13 -15.81 3.72
CA ASN A 156 6.33 -15.55 2.53
C ASN A 156 6.68 -16.55 1.43
N ARG A 157 5.76 -17.45 1.11
CA ARG A 157 5.89 -18.36 -0.03
C ARG A 157 5.88 -17.55 -1.32
N GLY A 158 6.90 -17.67 -2.16
CA GLY A 158 7.14 -16.83 -3.35
C GLY A 158 6.03 -16.77 -4.41
N GLY A 159 4.94 -17.53 -4.27
CA GLY A 159 3.75 -17.50 -5.13
C GLY A 159 2.45 -17.06 -4.44
N GLY A 160 2.50 -16.67 -3.17
CA GLY A 160 1.30 -16.35 -2.36
C GLY A 160 0.84 -14.89 -2.42
N LEU A 161 1.58 -14.01 -3.12
CA LEU A 161 1.23 -12.60 -3.22
C LEU A 161 0.12 -12.38 -4.25
N ARG A 162 -0.81 -11.49 -3.91
CA ARG A 162 -1.89 -11.11 -4.84
C ARG A 162 -1.40 -10.32 -6.04
N HIS A 163 -0.30 -9.58 -5.89
CA HIS A 163 0.28 -8.76 -6.95
C HIS A 163 1.73 -9.13 -7.19
N GLN A 164 2.07 -9.27 -8.46
CA GLN A 164 3.44 -9.46 -8.91
C GLN A 164 3.93 -8.16 -9.56
N LEU A 165 4.99 -7.59 -8.98
CA LEU A 165 5.61 -6.38 -9.53
C LEU A 165 6.42 -6.74 -10.77
N SER A 166 6.29 -5.91 -11.82
CA SER A 166 7.12 -6.07 -13.02
C SER A 166 8.60 -5.91 -12.67
N ALA A 167 9.46 -6.70 -13.33
CA ALA A 167 10.91 -6.63 -13.17
C ALA A 167 11.50 -5.25 -13.48
N ILE A 168 10.77 -4.40 -14.23
CA ILE A 168 11.14 -3.00 -14.50
C ILE A 168 11.34 -2.20 -13.20
N TYR A 169 10.62 -2.55 -12.13
CA TYR A 169 10.73 -1.88 -10.83
C TYR A 169 11.93 -2.36 -10.00
N ASN A 170 12.54 -3.51 -10.33
CA ASN A 170 13.61 -4.11 -9.52
C ASN A 170 14.78 -3.17 -9.20
N PRO A 171 15.29 -2.33 -10.14
CA PRO A 171 16.38 -1.41 -9.82
C PRO A 171 16.02 -0.42 -8.72
N VAL A 172 14.78 0.09 -8.74
CA VAL A 172 14.28 1.02 -7.73
C VAL A 172 14.03 0.28 -6.42
N LEU A 173 13.36 -0.87 -6.45
CA LEU A 173 13.03 -1.63 -5.25
C LEU A 173 14.28 -2.08 -4.48
N ARG A 174 15.35 -2.48 -5.18
CA ARG A 174 16.63 -2.85 -4.55
C ARG A 174 17.37 -1.67 -3.93
N SER A 175 17.09 -0.44 -4.39
CA SER A 175 17.68 0.78 -3.85
C SER A 175 16.95 1.32 -2.62
N LEU A 176 15.74 0.84 -2.35
CA LEU A 176 14.97 1.29 -1.19
C LEU A 176 15.57 0.71 0.10
N PRO A 177 15.65 1.51 1.18
CA PRO A 177 16.12 1.02 2.46
C PRO A 177 15.13 -0.01 3.02
N ARG A 178 15.65 -0.99 3.75
CA ARG A 178 14.82 -1.92 4.52
C ARG A 178 14.21 -1.19 5.73
N CYS A 179 12.91 -1.28 5.86
CA CYS A 179 12.10 -0.64 6.88
C CYS A 179 12.12 -1.38 8.23
N LEU A 180 12.38 -2.69 8.23
CA LEU A 180 12.35 -3.51 9.46
C LEU A 180 13.72 -3.69 10.13
N ASN A 181 14.83 -3.36 9.45
CA ASN A 181 16.20 -3.54 9.96
C ASN A 181 16.81 -2.29 10.63
N ALA A 182 16.02 -1.29 11.01
CA ALA A 182 16.51 -0.04 11.59
C ALA A 182 16.63 -0.02 13.13
N HIS A 183 16.42 -1.15 13.83
CA HIS A 183 16.51 -1.23 15.29
C HIS A 183 17.41 -2.37 15.78
N ALA A 184 18.71 -2.25 15.54
CA ALA A 184 19.69 -2.63 16.55
C ALA A 184 19.95 -1.35 17.37
N TYR A 185 19.26 -1.17 18.50
CA TYR A 185 19.53 -0.03 19.39
C TYR A 185 20.93 -0.19 20.01
N PRO A 186 21.80 0.84 19.98
CA PRO A 186 22.86 0.93 20.98
C PRO A 186 22.20 1.25 22.32
N GLY A 187 22.46 0.42 23.33
CA GLY A 187 21.95 0.62 24.69
C GLY A 187 22.42 1.95 25.29
N PRO A 188 21.71 2.49 26.29
CA PRO A 188 22.12 3.72 26.94
C PRO A 188 23.41 3.48 27.73
N SER A 189 24.42 4.29 27.42
CA SER A 189 25.62 4.53 28.25
C SER A 189 25.31 5.39 29.46
#